data_AF-A0A2E7RY44-F1
#
_entry.id   AF-A0A2E7RY44-F1
#
_cell.length_a   1.000
_cell.length_b   1.000
_cell.length_c   1.000
_cell.angle_alpha   90.00
_cell.angle_beta   90.00
_cell.angle_gamma   90.00
#
_symmetry.space_group_name_H-M   'P 1'
#
loop_
_entity.id
_entity.type
_entity.pdbx_description
1 polymer ?
#
loop_
_entity_poly.entity_id
_entity_poly.type
_entity_poly.pdbx_seq_one_letter_code
_entity_poly.pdbx_strand_id
1 'polypeptide(L)'
;MSSQAHFLLTVLLMLGSLATCGVLGWRAVKGPPLPTADNRQVVTWPGWLLPVAIFCWLVMPIVFSRTLPEDGADTDAIAETLTHNTMMVATLFLLLASLVALARRKSPAPEPDRSPIHRQLVYGLVGFLTCLLPTAIVFNLTEPYRTDADMHPLLQLIGRDPSGQLLMAVTVSAVLVAPWTEEMAFRVIMQRSLLRNCSPSLSILLTAFAFCAIHPSWQDAVALLPLAIVLGVTYHRTGSYLAVVLIHMLFNAVNIVSMMAEP
;
A
#
# COMPACT_ATOMS: atom_id res chain seq x y z
N MET A 1 6.36 22.26 -8.07
CA MET A 1 7.59 22.26 -7.24
C MET A 1 8.76 22.55 -8.19
N SER A 2 9.76 23.36 -7.83
CA SER A 2 10.91 23.56 -8.72
C SER A 2 11.72 22.26 -8.84
N SER A 3 12.36 22.01 -9.98
CA SER A 3 13.23 20.83 -10.19
C SER A 3 14.28 20.68 -9.07
N GLN A 4 14.84 21.80 -8.59
CA GLN A 4 15.77 21.80 -7.45
C GLN A 4 15.14 21.36 -6.13
N ALA A 5 13.91 21.81 -5.83
CA ALA A 5 13.20 21.41 -4.62
C ALA A 5 12.82 19.92 -4.66
N HIS A 6 12.43 19.41 -5.82
CA HIS A 6 12.19 17.97 -6.01
C HIS A 6 13.45 17.16 -5.75
N PHE A 7 14.55 17.53 -6.41
CA PHE A 7 15.83 16.86 -6.26
C PHE A 7 16.29 16.83 -4.79
N LEU A 8 16.21 17.98 -4.11
CA LEU A 8 16.58 18.07 -2.69
C LEU A 8 15.70 17.18 -1.81
N LEU A 9 14.38 17.17 -2.04
CA LEU A 9 13.44 16.30 -1.32
C LEU A 9 13.81 14.83 -1.51
N THR A 10 14.03 14.39 -2.75
CA THR A 10 14.39 13.01 -3.07
C THR A 10 15.70 12.61 -2.40
N VAL A 11 16.74 13.45 -2.45
CA VAL A 11 18.02 13.19 -1.76
C VAL A 11 17.83 13.05 -0.26
N LEU A 12 17.08 13.96 0.37
CA LEU A 12 16.82 13.91 1.82
C LEU A 12 16.05 12.64 2.22
N LEU A 13 15.05 12.24 1.44
CA LEU A 13 14.30 11.01 1.64
C LEU A 13 15.18 9.77 1.51
N MET A 14 16.06 9.72 0.50
CA MET A 14 16.98 8.60 0.30
C MET A 14 18.04 8.50 1.41
N LEU A 15 18.58 9.64 1.87
CA LEU A 15 19.49 9.68 3.02
C LEU A 15 18.79 9.25 4.31
N GLY A 16 17.56 9.71 4.55
CA GLY A 16 16.74 9.29 5.68
C GLY A 16 16.43 7.79 5.64
N SER A 17 16.16 7.25 4.45
CA SER A 17 15.96 5.83 4.24
C SER A 17 17.22 5.02 4.53
N LEU A 18 18.37 5.43 3.98
CA LEU A 18 19.67 4.80 4.22
C LEU A 18 20.00 4.76 5.73
N ALA A 19 19.83 5.89 6.42
CA ALA A 19 20.07 5.99 7.86
C ALA A 19 19.12 5.07 8.64
N THR A 20 17.82 5.05 8.29
CA THR A 20 16.81 4.20 8.93
C THR A 20 17.13 2.72 8.74
N CYS A 21 17.42 2.29 7.51
CA CYS A 21 17.84 0.93 7.20
C CYS A 21 19.12 0.55 7.97
N GLY A 22 20.10 1.45 8.04
CA GLY A 22 21.34 1.25 8.80
C GLY A 22 21.10 1.05 10.29
N VAL A 23 20.25 1.88 10.90
CA VAL A 23 19.87 1.75 12.32
C VAL A 23 19.10 0.46 12.56
N LEU A 24 18.11 0.13 11.74
CA LEU A 24 17.34 -1.10 11.89
C LEU A 24 18.21 -2.35 11.68
N GLY A 25 19.12 -2.33 10.71
CA GLY A 25 20.09 -3.40 10.46
C GLY A 25 21.05 -3.58 11.63
N TRP A 26 21.59 -2.48 12.17
CA TRP A 26 22.42 -2.52 13.39
C TRP A 26 21.63 -3.09 14.58
N ARG A 27 20.38 -2.67 14.77
CA ARG A 27 19.52 -3.21 15.85
C ARG A 27 19.18 -4.68 15.66
N ALA A 28 19.03 -5.15 14.43
CA ALA A 28 18.75 -6.56 14.15
C ALA A 28 19.93 -7.49 14.51
N VAL A 29 21.17 -6.99 14.46
CA VAL A 29 22.37 -7.80 14.73
C VAL A 29 22.96 -7.57 16.12
N LYS A 30 23.03 -6.31 16.56
CA LYS A 30 23.78 -5.90 17.77
C LYS A 30 22.98 -5.08 18.78
N GLY A 31 21.84 -4.50 18.37
CA GLY A 31 21.06 -3.62 19.24
C GLY A 31 19.96 -4.34 20.03
N PRO A 32 19.25 -3.60 20.90
CA PRO A 32 18.10 -4.14 21.59
C PRO A 32 17.01 -4.50 20.57
N PRO A 33 16.30 -5.64 20.77
CA PRO A 33 15.28 -6.08 19.85
C PRO A 33 14.24 -4.96 19.64
N LEU A 34 13.80 -4.81 18.39
CA LEU A 34 12.69 -3.91 18.09
C LEU A 34 11.46 -4.31 18.92
N PRO A 35 10.61 -3.35 19.32
CA PRO A 35 9.37 -3.67 20.02
C PRO A 35 8.66 -4.79 19.28
N THR A 36 8.51 -5.93 19.96
CA THR A 36 7.67 -7.01 19.48
C THR A 36 6.22 -6.60 19.71
N ALA A 37 5.31 -7.16 18.91
CA ALA A 37 3.89 -7.07 19.21
C ALA A 37 3.69 -7.85 20.52
N ASP A 38 3.81 -7.13 21.63
CA ASP A 38 3.79 -7.58 23.02
C ASP A 38 3.02 -8.90 23.20
N ASN A 39 3.73 -10.03 23.09
CA ASN A 39 3.24 -11.41 23.19
C ASN A 39 1.82 -11.70 22.63
N ARG A 40 1.35 -10.94 21.62
CA ARG A 40 -0.01 -11.10 21.10
C ARG A 40 0.01 -12.35 20.23
N GLN A 41 -0.45 -13.47 20.77
CA GLN A 41 -0.93 -14.57 19.94
C GLN A 41 -1.99 -13.98 19.01
N VAL A 42 -1.63 -13.71 17.76
CA VAL A 42 -2.55 -13.12 16.79
C VAL A 42 -3.61 -14.19 16.53
N VAL A 43 -4.74 -14.11 17.22
CA VAL A 43 -5.86 -15.05 17.01
C VAL A 43 -6.25 -14.95 15.54
N THR A 44 -6.31 -16.07 14.86
CA THR A 44 -6.53 -16.11 13.42
C THR A 44 -8.01 -15.86 13.13
N TRP A 45 -8.31 -15.40 11.91
CA TRP A 45 -9.71 -15.19 11.52
C TRP A 45 -10.45 -16.53 11.34
N PRO A 46 -11.79 -16.52 11.45
CA PRO A 46 -12.61 -17.64 10.98
C PRO A 46 -12.26 -18.05 9.55
N GLY A 47 -12.27 -19.35 9.26
CA GLY A 47 -11.85 -19.88 7.95
C GLY A 47 -12.67 -19.37 6.75
N TRP A 48 -13.87 -18.82 6.98
CA TRP A 48 -14.71 -18.23 5.93
C TRP A 48 -14.28 -16.81 5.52
N LEU A 49 -13.56 -16.06 6.36
CA LEU A 49 -13.34 -14.63 6.11
C LEU A 49 -12.48 -14.40 4.87
N LEU A 50 -11.35 -15.10 4.75
CA LEU A 50 -10.46 -14.98 3.61
C LEU A 50 -11.13 -15.31 2.27
N PRO A 51 -11.77 -16.49 2.08
CA PRO A 51 -12.40 -16.81 0.80
C PRO A 51 -13.54 -15.84 0.44
N VAL A 52 -14.33 -15.37 1.42
CA VAL A 52 -15.38 -14.36 1.15
C VAL A 52 -14.76 -13.01 0.78
N ALA A 53 -13.70 -12.58 1.46
CA ALA A 53 -13.00 -11.33 1.14
C ALA A 53 -12.35 -11.37 -0.25
N ILE A 54 -11.73 -12.50 -0.64
CA ILE A 54 -11.19 -12.70 -1.99
C ILE A 54 -12.31 -12.64 -3.03
N PHE A 55 -13.44 -13.31 -2.78
CA PHE A 55 -14.59 -13.25 -3.66
C PHE A 55 -15.08 -11.80 -3.84
N CYS A 56 -15.26 -11.07 -2.75
CA CYS A 56 -15.62 -9.65 -2.81
C CYS A 56 -14.59 -8.83 -3.58
N TRP A 57 -13.30 -9.00 -3.30
CA TRP A 57 -12.19 -8.29 -3.95
C TRP A 57 -12.15 -8.52 -5.47
N LEU A 58 -12.42 -9.74 -5.92
CA LEU A 58 -12.41 -10.06 -7.36
C LEU A 58 -13.69 -9.63 -8.06
N VAL A 59 -14.85 -9.90 -7.46
CA VAL A 59 -16.15 -9.68 -8.11
C VAL A 59 -16.53 -8.21 -8.16
N MET A 60 -16.24 -7.42 -7.11
CA MET A 60 -16.63 -6.00 -7.09
C MET A 60 -16.04 -5.22 -8.27
N PRO A 61 -14.72 -5.25 -8.53
CA PRO A 61 -14.13 -4.55 -9.67
C PRO A 61 -14.64 -5.08 -11.02
N ILE A 62 -14.80 -6.40 -11.18
CA ILE A 62 -15.28 -7.00 -12.44
C ILE A 62 -16.69 -6.50 -12.79
N VAL A 63 -17.58 -6.40 -11.80
CA VAL A 63 -19.00 -6.07 -12.03
C VAL A 63 -19.23 -4.56 -12.05
N PHE A 64 -18.53 -3.81 -11.22
CA PHE A 64 -18.86 -2.41 -10.94
C PHE A 64 -17.81 -1.40 -11.38
N SER A 65 -16.61 -1.81 -11.80
CA SER A 65 -15.65 -0.85 -12.35
C SER A 65 -16.08 -0.37 -13.74
N ARG A 66 -15.75 0.87 -14.05
CA ARG A 66 -15.86 1.44 -15.39
C ARG A 66 -14.49 1.43 -16.05
N THR A 67 -14.44 1.02 -17.30
CA THR A 67 -13.25 1.15 -18.14
C THR A 67 -12.97 2.63 -18.41
N LEU A 68 -11.69 3.00 -18.44
CA LEU A 68 -11.33 4.36 -18.83
C LEU A 68 -11.81 4.62 -20.28
N PRO A 69 -12.32 5.82 -20.57
CA PRO A 69 -12.67 6.22 -21.93
C PRO A 69 -11.47 6.10 -22.90
N GLU A 70 -11.75 5.94 -24.19
CA GLU A 70 -10.73 5.90 -25.24
C GLU A 70 -9.91 7.21 -25.33
N ASP A 71 -8.74 7.11 -25.94
CA ASP A 71 -7.84 8.25 -26.15
C ASP A 71 -8.54 9.39 -26.91
N GLY A 72 -8.49 10.60 -26.34
CA GLY A 72 -9.15 11.79 -26.88
C GLY A 72 -10.51 12.12 -26.23
N ALA A 73 -10.97 11.31 -25.27
CA ALA A 73 -12.10 11.66 -24.43
C ALA A 73 -11.85 12.92 -23.59
N ASP A 74 -12.92 13.63 -23.26
CA ASP A 74 -12.87 14.81 -22.41
C ASP A 74 -12.40 14.46 -20.98
N THR A 75 -11.63 15.35 -20.39
CA THR A 75 -11.15 15.31 -19.01
C THR A 75 -12.25 15.07 -18.00
N ASP A 76 -13.45 15.62 -18.22
CA ASP A 76 -14.62 15.42 -17.36
C ASP A 76 -15.10 13.96 -17.36
N ALA A 77 -15.13 13.30 -18.52
CA ALA A 77 -15.56 11.90 -18.64
C ALA A 77 -14.56 10.95 -17.96
N ILE A 78 -13.26 11.28 -18.04
CA ILE A 78 -12.19 10.55 -17.36
C ILE A 78 -12.31 10.74 -15.84
N ALA A 79 -12.50 11.97 -15.38
CA ALA A 79 -12.68 12.29 -13.98
C ALA A 79 -13.93 11.63 -13.38
N GLU A 80 -15.04 11.57 -14.12
CA GLU A 80 -16.26 10.86 -13.71
C GLU A 80 -15.98 9.37 -13.53
N THR A 81 -15.29 8.75 -14.50
CA THR A 81 -14.90 7.34 -14.44
C THR A 81 -14.03 7.03 -13.23
N LEU A 82 -13.03 7.87 -12.96
CA LEU A 82 -12.16 7.72 -11.79
C LEU A 82 -12.91 7.93 -10.48
N THR A 83 -13.83 8.90 -10.44
CA THR A 83 -14.67 9.15 -9.27
C THR A 83 -15.55 7.94 -8.98
N HIS A 84 -16.21 7.39 -9.99
CA HIS A 84 -17.03 6.18 -9.88
C HIS A 84 -16.20 4.99 -9.37
N ASN A 85 -15.04 4.73 -9.97
CA ASN A 85 -14.15 3.65 -9.54
C ASN A 85 -13.64 3.85 -8.11
N THR A 86 -13.36 5.11 -7.71
CA THR A 86 -12.97 5.45 -6.34
C THR A 86 -14.10 5.18 -5.34
N MET A 87 -15.35 5.54 -5.68
CA MET A 87 -16.52 5.23 -4.87
C MET A 87 -16.76 3.71 -4.75
N MET A 88 -16.51 2.96 -5.82
CA MET A 88 -16.55 1.49 -5.81
C MET A 88 -15.52 0.91 -4.84
N VAL A 89 -14.26 1.37 -4.88
CA VAL A 89 -13.20 0.93 -3.95
C VAL A 89 -13.54 1.32 -2.50
N ALA A 90 -14.06 2.53 -2.27
CA ALA A 90 -14.53 2.94 -0.95
C ALA A 90 -15.68 2.04 -0.43
N THR A 91 -16.58 1.62 -1.31
CA THR A 91 -17.65 0.67 -0.99
C THR A 91 -17.09 -0.71 -0.65
N LEU A 92 -16.09 -1.19 -1.40
CA LEU A 92 -15.36 -2.41 -1.08
C LEU A 92 -14.69 -2.33 0.29
N PHE A 93 -14.07 -1.20 0.64
CA PHE A 93 -13.52 -0.98 1.98
C PHE A 93 -14.57 -1.13 3.07
N LEU A 94 -15.73 -0.48 2.93
CA LEU A 94 -16.82 -0.58 3.90
C LEU A 94 -17.33 -2.02 4.03
N LEU A 95 -17.42 -2.76 2.92
CA LEU A 95 -17.78 -4.17 2.91
C LEU A 95 -16.74 -5.02 3.67
N LEU A 96 -15.45 -4.88 3.35
CA LEU A 96 -14.37 -5.60 4.02
C LEU A 96 -14.30 -5.28 5.51
N ALA A 97 -14.44 -4.00 5.88
CA ALA A 97 -14.50 -3.55 7.27
C ALA A 97 -15.69 -4.18 8.01
N SER A 98 -16.85 -4.28 7.36
CA SER A 98 -18.05 -4.94 7.90
C SER A 98 -17.84 -6.44 8.10
N LEU A 99 -17.19 -7.12 7.15
CA LEU A 99 -16.82 -8.53 7.26
C LEU A 99 -15.84 -8.76 8.43
N VAL A 100 -14.84 -7.90 8.59
CA VAL A 100 -13.91 -7.93 9.73
C VAL A 100 -14.66 -7.70 11.04
N ALA A 101 -15.57 -6.73 11.11
CA ALA A 101 -16.39 -6.48 12.29
C ALA A 101 -17.26 -7.70 12.65
N LEU A 102 -17.85 -8.37 11.67
CA LEU A 102 -18.62 -9.61 11.88
C LEU A 102 -17.72 -10.76 12.35
N ALA A 103 -16.54 -10.93 11.74
CA ALA A 103 -15.57 -11.95 12.14
C ALA A 103 -15.11 -11.76 13.58
N ARG A 104 -14.89 -10.51 14.01
CA ARG A 104 -14.54 -10.17 15.41
C ARG A 104 -15.58 -10.59 16.43
N ARG A 105 -16.87 -10.59 16.07
CA ARG A 105 -17.96 -11.05 16.96
C ARG A 105 -17.87 -12.55 17.24
N LYS A 106 -17.46 -13.35 16.25
CA LYS A 106 -17.36 -14.83 16.36
C LYS A 106 -16.00 -15.32 16.83
N SER A 107 -14.96 -14.54 16.60
CA SER A 107 -13.61 -14.81 17.08
C SER A 107 -13.10 -13.51 17.67
N PRO A 108 -13.15 -13.33 19.01
CA PRO A 108 -12.58 -12.16 19.65
C PRO A 108 -11.08 -12.15 19.36
N ALA A 109 -10.75 -11.45 18.27
CA ALA A 109 -9.42 -11.08 17.90
C ALA A 109 -8.70 -10.47 19.11
N PRO A 110 -7.35 -10.56 19.23
CA PRO A 110 -6.67 -9.63 20.11
C PRO A 110 -7.12 -8.24 19.68
N GLU A 111 -7.36 -7.41 20.67
CA GLU A 111 -7.83 -6.06 20.44
C GLU A 111 -6.90 -5.33 19.47
N PRO A 112 -7.45 -4.37 18.69
CA PRO A 112 -6.61 -3.50 17.85
C PRO A 112 -5.45 -2.92 18.65
N ASP A 113 -4.37 -2.53 17.96
CA ASP A 113 -3.24 -1.92 18.64
C ASP A 113 -3.69 -0.74 19.54
N ARG A 114 -3.57 -0.93 20.86
CA ARG A 114 -3.86 0.09 21.87
C ARG A 114 -2.70 1.08 22.04
N SER A 115 -1.64 0.96 21.23
CA SER A 115 -0.58 1.94 21.27
C SER A 115 -1.16 3.34 20.95
N PRO A 116 -0.73 4.38 21.68
CA PRO A 116 -1.16 5.74 21.40
C PRO A 116 -0.93 6.12 19.94
N ILE A 117 -1.79 6.95 19.38
CA ILE A 117 -1.74 7.32 17.96
C ILE A 117 -0.35 7.81 17.52
N HIS A 118 0.37 8.56 18.36
CA HIS A 118 1.71 9.04 18.06
C HIS A 118 2.71 7.90 17.81
N ARG A 119 2.59 6.76 18.51
CA ARG A 119 3.44 5.58 18.27
C ARG A 119 3.11 4.94 16.92
N GLN A 120 1.83 4.85 16.57
CA GLN A 120 1.40 4.32 15.29
C GLN A 120 1.90 5.21 14.12
N LEU A 121 1.87 6.53 14.30
CA LEU A 121 2.45 7.48 13.34
C LEU A 121 3.97 7.31 13.22
N VAL A 122 4.68 7.12 14.33
CA VAL A 122 6.13 6.85 14.32
C VAL A 122 6.44 5.52 13.62
N TYR A 123 5.68 4.46 13.89
CA TYR A 123 5.84 3.18 13.17
C TYR A 123 5.61 3.35 11.68
N GLY A 124 4.59 4.13 11.30
CA GLY A 124 4.32 4.41 9.89
C GLY A 124 5.45 5.22 9.23
N LEU A 125 5.97 6.26 9.89
CA LEU A 125 7.08 7.06 9.38
C LEU A 125 8.37 6.23 9.25
N VAL A 126 8.70 5.42 10.26
CA VAL A 126 9.86 4.54 10.22
C VAL A 126 9.71 3.50 9.11
N GLY A 127 8.55 2.87 8.97
CA GLY A 127 8.29 1.92 7.90
C GLY A 127 8.38 2.56 6.52
N PHE A 128 7.83 3.76 6.34
CA PHE A 128 7.93 4.52 5.10
C PHE A 128 9.39 4.82 4.75
N LEU A 129 10.17 5.37 5.67
CA LEU A 129 11.59 5.59 5.44
C LEU A 129 12.33 4.28 5.17
N THR A 130 11.95 3.17 5.81
CA THR A 130 12.61 1.87 5.60
C THR A 130 12.38 1.31 4.19
N CYS A 131 11.22 1.54 3.56
CA CYS A 131 10.93 0.95 2.24
C CYS A 131 11.48 1.76 1.07
N LEU A 132 11.67 3.08 1.22
CA LEU A 132 12.02 3.98 0.11
C LEU A 132 13.26 3.56 -0.68
N LEU A 133 14.44 3.48 -0.05
CA LEU A 133 15.69 3.16 -0.74
C LEU A 133 15.69 1.73 -1.30
N PRO A 134 15.27 0.68 -0.56
CA PRO A 134 15.15 -0.65 -1.11
C PRO A 134 14.22 -0.71 -2.34
N THR A 135 13.06 -0.06 -2.29
CA THR A 135 12.14 -0.01 -3.43
C THR A 135 12.75 0.77 -4.59
N ALA A 136 13.42 1.90 -4.34
CA ALA A 136 14.10 2.67 -5.39
C ALA A 136 15.20 1.86 -6.07
N ILE A 137 15.99 1.07 -5.32
CA ILE A 137 17.01 0.18 -5.88
C ILE A 137 16.36 -0.85 -6.81
N VAL A 138 15.33 -1.55 -6.36
CA VAL A 138 14.66 -2.57 -7.18
C VAL A 138 13.94 -1.95 -8.39
N PHE A 139 13.37 -0.75 -8.22
CA PHE A 139 12.80 0.02 -9.32
C PHE A 139 13.86 0.33 -10.39
N ASN A 140 15.03 0.83 -10.01
CA ASN A 140 16.13 1.09 -10.96
C ASN A 140 16.66 -0.18 -11.63
N LEU A 141 16.69 -1.31 -10.90
CA LEU A 141 17.07 -2.61 -11.49
C LEU A 141 16.05 -3.14 -12.51
N THR A 142 14.79 -2.71 -12.41
CA THR A 142 13.71 -3.11 -13.32
C THR A 142 13.49 -2.12 -14.45
N GLU A 143 14.07 -0.92 -14.37
CA GLU A 143 13.91 0.17 -15.33
C GLU A 143 14.33 -0.20 -16.77
N PRO A 144 15.45 -0.91 -17.01
CA PRO A 144 15.86 -1.29 -18.37
C PRO A 144 14.87 -2.22 -19.08
N TYR A 145 13.92 -2.79 -18.34
CA TYR A 145 12.89 -3.69 -18.86
C TYR A 145 11.51 -3.04 -18.96
N ARG A 146 11.36 -1.76 -18.60
CA ARG A 146 10.10 -1.02 -18.75
C ARG A 146 9.97 -0.49 -20.19
N THR A 147 8.76 -0.54 -20.70
CA THR A 147 8.37 0.00 -22.01
C THR A 147 7.35 1.13 -21.83
N ASP A 148 7.13 1.94 -22.87
CA ASP A 148 6.11 3.00 -22.84
C ASP A 148 4.69 2.47 -22.58
N ALA A 149 4.42 1.20 -22.93
CA ALA A 149 3.16 0.53 -22.63
C ALA A 149 3.01 0.18 -21.14
N ASP A 150 4.12 0.12 -20.39
CA ASP A 150 4.13 -0.08 -18.94
C ASP A 150 3.92 1.25 -18.18
N MET A 151 4.06 2.40 -18.86
CA MET A 151 3.74 3.70 -18.26
C MET A 151 2.22 3.86 -18.14
N HIS A 152 1.76 4.10 -16.91
CA HIS A 152 0.33 4.14 -16.59
C HIS A 152 -0.38 5.19 -17.47
N PRO A 153 -1.38 4.82 -18.30
CA PRO A 153 -2.06 5.73 -19.25
C PRO A 153 -2.59 7.03 -18.59
N LEU A 154 -2.91 6.91 -17.30
CA LEU A 154 -3.34 7.97 -16.41
C LEU A 154 -2.33 9.14 -16.29
N LEU A 155 -1.02 8.87 -16.39
CA LEU A 155 0.02 9.91 -16.36
C LEU A 155 -0.03 10.81 -17.58
N GLN A 156 -0.19 10.22 -18.77
CA GLN A 156 -0.33 10.98 -20.00
C GLN A 156 -1.59 11.86 -19.99
N LEU A 157 -2.64 11.40 -19.30
CA LEU A 157 -3.89 12.14 -19.14
C LEU A 157 -3.75 13.29 -18.13
N ILE A 158 -3.05 13.08 -17.00
CA ILE A 158 -2.79 14.14 -16.01
C ILE A 158 -2.02 15.31 -16.63
N GLY A 159 -1.00 15.03 -17.46
CA GLY A 159 -0.23 16.07 -18.13
C GLY A 159 -1.05 16.95 -19.10
N ARG A 160 -2.23 16.46 -19.53
CA ARG A 160 -3.14 17.18 -20.45
C ARG A 160 -4.28 17.90 -19.73
N ASP A 161 -4.41 17.79 -18.41
CA ASP A 161 -5.48 18.42 -17.62
C ASP A 161 -5.03 19.76 -17.00
N PRO A 162 -5.45 20.91 -17.56
CA PRO A 162 -5.10 22.23 -17.01
C PRO A 162 -5.85 22.56 -15.71
N SER A 163 -6.95 21.85 -15.40
CA SER A 163 -7.78 22.12 -14.22
C SER A 163 -7.24 21.48 -12.94
N GLY A 164 -6.41 20.44 -13.08
CA GLY A 164 -5.89 19.63 -11.97
C GLY A 164 -6.93 18.71 -11.32
N GLN A 165 -8.15 18.65 -11.86
CA GLN A 165 -9.22 17.78 -11.36
C GLN A 165 -8.85 16.30 -11.47
N LEU A 166 -8.19 15.92 -12.55
CA LEU A 166 -7.71 14.56 -12.77
C LEU A 166 -6.63 14.21 -11.74
N LEU A 167 -5.66 15.10 -11.53
CA LEU A 167 -4.63 14.91 -10.50
C LEU A 167 -5.26 14.76 -9.11
N MET A 168 -6.27 15.56 -8.79
CA MET A 168 -7.01 15.47 -7.53
C MET A 168 -7.70 14.11 -7.39
N ALA A 169 -8.44 13.66 -8.42
CA ALA A 169 -9.14 12.37 -8.41
C ALA A 169 -8.18 11.20 -8.21
N VAL A 170 -7.06 11.20 -8.95
CA VAL A 170 -6.01 10.19 -8.84
C VAL A 170 -5.36 10.22 -7.46
N THR A 171 -5.05 11.40 -6.94
CA THR A 171 -4.45 11.56 -5.60
C THR A 171 -5.39 11.02 -4.52
N VAL A 172 -6.67 11.41 -4.55
CA VAL A 172 -7.67 10.90 -3.59
C VAL A 172 -7.79 9.38 -3.67
N SER A 173 -7.86 8.83 -4.88
CA SER A 173 -7.97 7.39 -5.08
C SER A 173 -6.72 6.64 -4.60
N ALA A 174 -5.56 6.95 -5.16
CA ALA A 174 -4.32 6.21 -4.95
C ALA A 174 -3.65 6.50 -3.60
N VAL A 175 -3.78 7.72 -3.05
CA VAL A 175 -3.13 8.10 -1.79
C VAL A 175 -4.06 7.91 -0.60
N LEU A 176 -5.39 8.05 -0.76
CA LEU A 176 -6.32 7.93 0.36
C LEU A 176 -7.13 6.64 0.29
N VAL A 177 -7.91 6.41 -0.76
CA VAL A 177 -8.91 5.32 -0.72
C VAL A 177 -8.28 3.93 -0.90
N ALA A 178 -7.36 3.78 -1.85
CA ALA A 178 -6.72 2.50 -2.16
C ALA A 178 -5.89 1.96 -0.97
N PRO A 179 -5.00 2.73 -0.31
CA PRO A 179 -4.20 2.22 0.82
C PRO A 179 -5.05 1.69 1.99
N TRP A 180 -6.17 2.36 2.32
CA TRP A 180 -7.07 1.84 3.35
C TRP A 180 -7.67 0.50 2.93
N THR A 181 -8.13 0.40 1.69
CA THR A 181 -8.79 -0.81 1.17
C THR A 181 -7.81 -1.99 1.05
N GLU A 182 -6.65 -1.74 0.47
CA GLU A 182 -5.60 -2.74 0.24
C GLU A 182 -5.01 -3.26 1.54
N GLU A 183 -4.63 -2.38 2.48
CA GLU A 183 -4.06 -2.85 3.74
C GLU A 183 -5.10 -3.61 4.61
N MET A 184 -6.40 -3.32 4.44
CA MET A 184 -7.47 -4.12 5.05
C MET A 184 -7.52 -5.53 4.44
N ALA A 185 -7.51 -5.63 3.11
CA ALA A 185 -7.54 -6.91 2.41
C ALA A 185 -6.28 -7.75 2.68
N PHE A 186 -5.10 -7.16 2.51
CA PHE A 186 -3.83 -7.88 2.56
C PHE A 186 -3.32 -8.07 3.99
N ARG A 187 -3.24 -7.03 4.82
CA ARG A 187 -2.67 -7.16 6.18
C ARG A 187 -3.70 -7.65 7.16
N VAL A 188 -4.84 -6.98 7.22
CA VAL A 188 -5.84 -7.29 8.24
C VAL A 188 -6.46 -8.64 7.96
N ILE A 189 -6.91 -8.93 6.74
CA ILE A 189 -7.60 -10.18 6.40
C ILE A 189 -6.63 -11.29 5.98
N MET A 190 -5.88 -11.14 4.89
CA MET A 190 -5.07 -12.23 4.31
C MET A 190 -3.91 -12.68 5.20
N GLN A 191 -2.98 -11.78 5.53
CA GLN A 191 -1.79 -12.11 6.31
C GLN A 191 -2.15 -12.75 7.65
N ARG A 192 -3.19 -12.23 8.31
CA ARG A 192 -3.69 -12.76 9.58
C ARG A 192 -4.40 -14.10 9.45
N SER A 193 -5.10 -14.34 8.34
CA SER A 193 -5.72 -15.64 8.07
C SER A 193 -4.67 -16.72 7.82
N LEU A 194 -3.58 -16.37 7.15
CA LEU A 194 -2.47 -17.29 6.85
C LEU A 194 -1.73 -17.78 8.09
N LEU A 195 -1.69 -16.98 9.17
CA LEU A 195 -1.11 -17.38 10.47
C LEU A 195 -1.76 -18.63 11.09
N ARG A 196 -2.90 -19.08 10.55
CA ARG A 196 -3.58 -20.31 10.98
C ARG A 196 -2.83 -21.58 10.60
N ASN A 197 -2.13 -21.53 9.46
CA ASN A 197 -1.43 -22.69 8.89
C ASN A 197 0.04 -22.40 8.54
N CYS A 198 0.47 -21.13 8.63
CA CYS A 198 1.80 -20.70 8.22
C CYS A 198 2.55 -20.01 9.36
N SER A 199 3.88 -20.06 9.33
CA SER A 199 4.71 -19.23 10.22
C SER A 199 4.51 -17.73 9.92
N PRO A 200 4.85 -16.82 10.86
CA PRO A 200 4.74 -15.39 10.61
C PRO A 200 5.51 -14.93 9.36
N SER A 201 6.75 -15.40 9.18
CA SER A 201 7.57 -15.05 8.03
C SER A 201 6.93 -15.54 6.72
N LEU A 202 6.42 -16.78 6.69
CA LEU A 202 5.76 -17.30 5.50
C LEU A 202 4.45 -16.54 5.20
N SER A 203 3.67 -16.19 6.22
CA SER A 203 2.44 -15.39 6.07
C SER A 203 2.72 -14.01 5.48
N ILE A 204 3.80 -13.35 5.94
CA ILE A 204 4.26 -12.07 5.38
C ILE A 204 4.65 -12.24 3.92
N LEU A 205 5.48 -13.23 3.59
CA LEU A 205 5.96 -13.45 2.22
C LEU A 205 4.82 -13.77 1.25
N LEU A 206 3.94 -14.70 1.59
CA LEU A 206 2.79 -15.07 0.75
C LEU A 206 1.86 -13.87 0.50
N THR A 207 1.62 -13.06 1.54
CA THR A 207 0.80 -11.84 1.39
C THR A 207 1.52 -10.79 0.56
N ALA A 208 2.83 -10.63 0.71
CA ALA A 208 3.62 -9.68 -0.07
C ALA A 208 3.61 -10.06 -1.57
N PHE A 209 3.79 -11.34 -1.90
CA PHE A 209 3.67 -11.82 -3.27
C PHE A 209 2.28 -11.63 -3.85
N ALA A 210 1.22 -11.93 -3.09
CA ALA A 210 -0.15 -11.70 -3.55
C ALA A 210 -0.46 -10.21 -3.78
N PHE A 211 0.04 -9.32 -2.92
CA PHE A 211 -0.06 -7.87 -3.09
C PHE A 211 0.66 -7.41 -4.37
N CYS A 212 1.87 -7.89 -4.60
CA CYS A 212 2.63 -7.55 -5.80
C CYS A 212 1.97 -8.10 -7.09
N ALA A 213 1.44 -9.32 -7.05
CA ALA A 213 0.90 -10.01 -8.23
C ALA A 213 -0.38 -9.40 -8.81
N ILE A 214 -1.07 -8.51 -8.08
CA ILE A 214 -2.25 -7.79 -8.59
C ILE A 214 -1.89 -6.52 -9.36
N HIS A 215 -0.60 -6.17 -9.45
CA HIS A 215 -0.16 -5.00 -10.19
C HIS A 215 -0.02 -5.31 -11.69
N PRO A 216 -0.23 -4.33 -12.59
CA PRO A 216 -0.41 -4.59 -14.02
C PRO A 216 0.84 -5.16 -14.71
N SER A 217 2.02 -4.66 -14.34
CA SER A 217 3.30 -5.05 -14.93
C SER A 217 4.12 -5.90 -13.96
N TRP A 218 4.92 -6.83 -14.47
CA TRP A 218 5.79 -7.65 -13.63
C TRP A 218 6.93 -6.80 -13.03
N GLN A 219 7.32 -5.72 -13.71
CA GLN A 219 8.31 -4.74 -13.26
C GLN A 219 7.82 -4.03 -12.00
N ASP A 220 6.56 -3.61 -11.97
CA ASP A 220 5.94 -3.00 -10.79
C ASP A 220 5.75 -4.01 -9.67
N ALA A 221 5.30 -5.23 -10.00
CA ALA A 221 5.17 -6.31 -9.04
C ALA A 221 6.50 -6.58 -8.31
N VAL A 222 7.62 -6.64 -9.05
CA VAL A 222 8.96 -6.85 -8.46
C VAL A 222 9.42 -5.61 -7.70
N ALA A 223 9.28 -4.41 -8.25
CA ALA A 223 9.69 -3.16 -7.61
C ALA A 223 8.98 -2.90 -6.27
N LEU A 224 7.72 -3.31 -6.14
CA LEU A 224 6.92 -3.12 -4.92
C LEU A 224 7.19 -4.16 -3.83
N LEU A 225 7.97 -5.22 -4.11
CA LEU A 225 8.23 -6.28 -3.14
C LEU A 225 8.85 -5.78 -1.82
N PRO A 226 9.84 -4.85 -1.80
CA PRO A 226 10.37 -4.32 -0.56
C PRO A 226 9.32 -3.57 0.27
N LEU A 227 8.46 -2.76 -0.36
CA LEU A 227 7.33 -2.09 0.29
C LEU A 227 6.39 -3.12 0.92
N ALA A 228 5.96 -4.12 0.14
CA ALA A 228 5.02 -5.15 0.59
C ALA A 228 5.55 -5.94 1.79
N ILE A 229 6.85 -6.25 1.81
CA ILE A 229 7.52 -6.89 2.95
C ILE A 229 7.55 -5.96 4.17
N VAL A 230 7.91 -4.68 4.00
CA VAL A 230 7.96 -3.70 5.11
C VAL A 230 6.58 -3.49 5.73
N LEU A 231 5.52 -3.41 4.92
CA LEU A 231 4.13 -3.35 5.39
C LEU A 231 3.79 -4.60 6.21
N GLY A 232 4.11 -5.79 5.69
CA GLY A 232 3.82 -7.05 6.38
C GLY A 232 4.58 -7.21 7.70
N VAL A 233 5.86 -6.85 7.74
CA VAL A 233 6.69 -6.85 8.95
C VAL A 233 6.17 -5.82 9.95
N THR A 234 5.85 -4.60 9.50
CA THR A 234 5.31 -3.54 10.38
C THR A 234 4.00 -3.98 11.01
N TYR A 235 3.07 -4.51 10.21
CA TYR A 235 1.80 -5.01 10.74
C TYR A 235 1.99 -6.18 11.71
N HIS A 236 2.89 -7.12 11.40
CA HIS A 236 3.18 -8.25 12.28
C HIS A 236 3.81 -7.80 13.62
N ARG A 237 4.71 -6.81 13.59
CA ARG A 237 5.42 -6.32 14.77
C ARG A 237 4.61 -5.34 15.61
N THR A 238 3.65 -4.63 15.03
CA THR A 238 2.93 -3.55 15.73
C THR A 238 1.45 -3.86 15.91
N GLY A 239 0.85 -4.65 15.02
CA GLY A 239 -0.60 -4.82 14.92
C GLY A 239 -1.35 -3.54 14.51
N SER A 240 -0.62 -2.48 14.12
CA SER A 240 -1.22 -1.19 13.79
C SER A 240 -1.64 -1.14 12.34
N TYR A 241 -2.96 -1.07 12.12
CA TYR A 241 -3.53 -0.83 10.80
C TYR A 241 -3.22 0.60 10.31
N LEU A 242 -3.28 1.59 11.20
CA LEU A 242 -2.94 2.98 10.86
C LEU A 242 -1.49 3.12 10.40
N ALA A 243 -0.54 2.42 11.02
CA ALA A 243 0.87 2.47 10.62
C ALA A 243 1.07 1.97 9.19
N VAL A 244 0.50 0.83 8.82
CA VAL A 244 0.65 0.29 7.46
C VAL A 244 -0.09 1.11 6.41
N VAL A 245 -1.28 1.63 6.75
CA VAL A 245 -1.97 2.59 5.89
C VAL A 245 -1.09 3.81 5.68
N LEU A 246 -0.53 4.42 6.74
CA LEU A 246 0.33 5.59 6.62
C LEU A 246 1.58 5.33 5.77
N ILE A 247 2.24 4.18 5.92
CA ILE A 247 3.39 3.80 5.07
C ILE A 247 3.00 3.86 3.60
N HIS A 248 1.88 3.21 3.27
CA HIS A 248 1.42 3.08 1.91
C HIS A 248 0.93 4.44 1.34
N MET A 249 0.17 5.21 2.12
CA MET A 249 -0.23 6.58 1.74
C MET A 249 0.98 7.46 1.43
N LEU A 250 2.00 7.49 2.30
CA LEU A 250 3.20 8.30 2.10
C LEU A 250 4.01 7.83 0.89
N PHE A 251 4.11 6.51 0.68
CA PHE A 251 4.78 5.93 -0.48
C PHE A 251 4.08 6.37 -1.79
N ASN A 252 2.76 6.24 -1.87
CA ASN A 252 2.00 6.66 -3.05
C ASN A 252 2.05 8.17 -3.26
N ALA A 253 2.01 8.97 -2.18
CA ALA A 253 2.15 10.42 -2.26
C ALA A 253 3.51 10.84 -2.85
N VAL A 254 4.61 10.22 -2.42
CA VAL A 254 5.94 10.49 -2.97
C VAL A 254 6.01 10.11 -4.45
N ASN A 255 5.45 8.96 -4.85
CA ASN A 255 5.45 8.56 -6.25
C ASN A 255 4.67 9.54 -7.13
N ILE A 256 3.47 9.98 -6.70
CA ILE A 256 2.71 11.01 -7.43
C ILE A 256 3.53 12.30 -7.54
N VAL A 257 4.16 12.76 -6.44
CA VAL A 257 4.98 13.98 -6.47
C VAL A 257 6.18 13.84 -7.41
N SER A 258 6.82 12.66 -7.46
CA SER A 258 7.93 12.38 -8.37
C SER A 258 7.49 12.37 -9.84
N MET A 259 6.36 11.71 -10.14
CA MET A 259 5.78 11.70 -11.48
C MET A 259 5.47 13.11 -11.99
N MET A 260 4.99 14.00 -11.10
CA MET A 260 4.70 15.40 -11.45
C MET A 260 5.96 16.27 -11.59
N ALA A 261 7.14 15.76 -11.19
CA ALA A 261 8.40 16.49 -11.23
C ALA A 261 9.32 16.04 -12.38
N GLU A 262 8.96 14.96 -13.09
CA GLU A 262 9.61 14.58 -14.34
C GLU A 262 9.23 15.58 -15.46
N PRO A 263 10.21 16.07 -16.23
CA PRO A 263 10.02 17.11 -17.25
C PRO A 263 9.27 16.65 -18.49
#